data_AF-A0AAD6S3N9-F1
#
_entry.id   AF-A0AAD6S3N9-F1
#
_cell.length_a   1.000
_cell.length_b   1.000
_cell.length_c   1.000
_cell.angle_alpha   90.00
_cell.angle_beta   90.00
_cell.angle_gamma   90.00
#
_symmetry.space_group_name_H-M   'P 1'
#
loop_
_entity.id
_entity.type
_entity.pdbx_description
1 polymer ?
#
loop_
_entity_poly.entity_id
_entity_poly.type
_entity_poly.pdbx_seq_one_letter_code
_entity_poly.pdbx_strand_id
1 'polypeptide(L)'
;VNYFRDSALLEEGKFPNAPIPHRTFTSLTGSSAFHLTRDHTGRQMEVDSAAIKFGLPDLRPALATYLYRQSSPQLVIGGRRPMLANHDLHFGKLEIWNNVRIQNRSFHDASKILPPETVNAWPPDGVWKCGRADAVLVNIDSGCEWPRSGLQGKFFNPVCRHFSSQLNIFLGHAICQLRMIFRVVPRRSGLPPPGARGFLAYVHRFDFQQNDASGMYLVKRARRADNSAMGDIVPLDRLRVPVELTPRFGKAADRRLSKETSLDLGDDFWLSKWFNKEFFFALSH
;
A
#
# COMPACT_ATOMS: atom_id res chain seq x y z
N VAL A 1 -19.54 -7.06 11.41
CA VAL A 1 -19.00 -5.71 11.15
C VAL A 1 -19.09 -5.44 9.65
N ASN A 2 -19.60 -4.29 9.25
CA ASN A 2 -19.79 -3.92 7.85
C ASN A 2 -19.31 -2.48 7.62
N TYR A 3 -18.04 -2.34 7.27
CA TYR A 3 -17.40 -1.04 7.06
C TYR A 3 -17.94 -0.31 5.83
N PHE A 4 -18.50 -1.01 4.84
CA PHE A 4 -19.19 -0.36 3.72
C PHE A 4 -20.42 0.42 4.21
N ARG A 5 -21.25 -0.23 5.03
CA ARG A 5 -22.43 0.42 5.63
C ARG A 5 -22.02 1.56 6.55
N ASP A 6 -21.02 1.32 7.41
CA ASP A 6 -20.56 2.33 8.37
C ASP A 6 -19.98 3.57 7.64
N SER A 7 -19.23 3.37 6.55
CA SER A 7 -18.75 4.45 5.68
C SER A 7 -19.90 5.25 5.07
N ALA A 8 -20.91 4.57 4.52
CA ALA A 8 -22.06 5.24 3.91
C ALA A 8 -22.82 6.10 4.94
N LEU A 9 -23.04 5.59 6.16
CA LEU A 9 -23.69 6.36 7.22
C LEU A 9 -22.88 7.60 7.64
N LEU A 10 -21.54 7.51 7.61
CA LEU A 10 -20.66 8.64 7.88
C LEU A 10 -20.73 9.68 6.76
N GLU A 11 -20.68 9.25 5.51
CA GLU A 11 -20.81 10.11 4.32
C GLU A 11 -22.18 10.80 4.25
N GLU A 12 -23.26 10.12 4.66
CA GLU A 12 -24.61 10.68 4.80
C GLU A 12 -24.76 11.67 5.96
N GLY A 13 -23.72 11.90 6.77
CA GLY A 13 -23.76 12.82 7.90
C GLY A 13 -24.63 12.35 9.07
N LYS A 14 -24.93 11.05 9.16
CA LYS A 14 -25.71 10.47 10.29
C LYS A 14 -24.99 10.63 11.63
N PHE A 15 -23.69 10.89 11.61
CA PHE A 15 -22.85 11.16 12.77
C PHE A 15 -22.13 12.52 12.62
N PRO A 16 -22.81 13.65 12.90
CA PRO A 16 -22.27 14.98 12.65
C PRO A 16 -21.01 15.31 13.46
N ASN A 17 -20.82 14.63 14.60
CA ASN A 17 -19.66 14.82 15.48
C ASN A 17 -18.50 13.86 15.15
N ALA A 18 -18.60 13.07 14.07
CA ALA A 18 -17.54 12.14 13.69
C ALA A 18 -16.28 12.90 13.25
N PRO A 19 -15.08 12.52 13.73
CA PRO A 19 -13.83 13.14 13.31
C PRO A 19 -13.62 13.02 11.79
N ILE A 20 -13.07 14.08 11.18
CA ILE A 20 -12.72 14.16 9.76
C ILE A 20 -11.19 14.20 9.58
N PRO A 21 -10.63 13.54 8.54
CA PRO A 21 -11.25 12.50 7.72
C PRO A 21 -11.80 11.34 8.55
N HIS A 22 -12.90 10.77 8.06
CA HIS A 22 -13.51 9.60 8.67
C HIS A 22 -12.54 8.42 8.67
N ARG A 23 -12.47 7.71 9.79
CA ARG A 23 -11.58 6.56 9.97
C ARG A 23 -12.13 5.27 9.39
N THR A 24 -13.44 5.26 9.14
CA THR A 24 -14.10 4.27 8.31
C THR A 24 -14.46 4.95 7.00
N PHE A 25 -13.92 4.46 5.89
CA PHE A 25 -14.11 5.05 4.58
C PHE A 25 -14.04 3.96 3.49
N THR A 26 -14.50 4.25 2.28
CA THR A 26 -14.36 3.36 1.12
C THR A 26 -13.31 3.86 0.14
N SER A 27 -12.76 2.94 -0.65
CA SER A 27 -11.94 3.31 -1.81
C SER A 27 -12.76 4.13 -2.80
N LEU A 28 -12.11 4.96 -3.61
CA LEU A 28 -12.78 5.74 -4.66
C LEU A 28 -13.68 4.90 -5.60
N THR A 29 -13.33 3.63 -5.82
CA THR A 29 -14.12 2.71 -6.66
C THR A 29 -15.22 1.96 -5.89
N GLY A 30 -15.35 2.15 -4.57
CA GLY A 30 -16.30 1.44 -3.73
C GLY A 30 -16.04 -0.07 -3.57
N SER A 31 -14.89 -0.57 -4.04
CA SER A 31 -14.55 -2.00 -4.02
C SER A 31 -14.01 -2.51 -2.68
N SER A 32 -13.35 -1.63 -1.92
CA SER A 32 -12.77 -1.92 -0.62
C SER A 32 -13.23 -0.89 0.42
N ALA A 33 -13.47 -1.33 1.65
CA ALA A 33 -13.71 -0.49 2.81
C ALA A 33 -12.56 -0.61 3.81
N PHE A 34 -12.26 0.49 4.51
CA PHE A 34 -11.14 0.61 5.43
C PHE A 34 -11.63 1.02 6.80
N HIS A 35 -10.94 0.59 7.84
CA HIS A 35 -11.16 1.05 9.20
C HIS A 35 -9.85 1.20 9.97
N LEU A 36 -9.63 2.40 10.49
CA LEU A 36 -8.52 2.74 11.38
C LEU A 36 -9.01 2.89 12.83
N THR A 37 -8.18 2.51 13.79
CA THR A 37 -8.46 2.74 15.21
C THR A 37 -8.64 4.22 15.52
N ARG A 38 -9.43 4.53 16.56
CA ARG A 38 -9.75 5.91 16.97
C ARG A 38 -8.53 6.70 17.45
N ASP A 39 -7.53 6.06 18.00
CA ASP A 39 -6.34 6.76 18.47
C ASP A 39 -5.16 6.35 17.59
N HIS A 40 -4.40 7.32 17.12
CA HIS A 40 -3.12 7.06 16.46
C HIS A 40 -2.15 6.48 17.48
N THR A 41 -1.14 5.76 17.04
CA THR A 41 -0.18 5.12 17.94
C THR A 41 0.73 6.16 18.58
N GLY A 42 0.61 6.33 19.90
CA GLY A 42 1.45 7.24 20.67
C GLY A 42 1.14 8.70 20.42
N ARG A 43 2.15 9.57 20.50
CA ARG A 43 2.02 11.02 20.21
C ARG A 43 2.30 11.31 18.73
N GLN A 44 1.84 12.47 18.26
CA GLN A 44 2.25 13.02 16.96
C GLN A 44 3.78 13.04 16.86
N MET A 45 4.31 12.71 15.69
CA MET A 45 5.73 12.49 15.47
C MET A 45 6.25 13.42 14.38
N GLU A 46 7.40 14.05 14.60
CA GLU A 46 8.07 14.81 13.54
C GLU A 46 8.43 13.89 12.37
N VAL A 47 8.37 14.40 11.14
CA VAL A 47 8.64 13.64 9.91
C VAL A 47 10.00 12.93 9.99
N ASP A 48 11.05 13.62 10.46
CA ASP A 48 12.39 13.02 10.54
C ASP A 48 12.48 11.97 11.65
N SER A 49 11.79 12.17 12.77
CA SER A 49 11.69 11.15 13.81
C SER A 49 10.95 9.91 13.32
N ALA A 50 9.90 10.08 12.50
CA ALA A 50 9.19 8.98 11.86
C ALA A 50 10.09 8.26 10.84
N ALA A 51 10.84 9.00 10.02
CA ALA A 51 11.82 8.46 9.08
C ALA A 51 12.84 7.55 9.80
N ILE A 52 13.39 8.02 10.93
CA ILE A 52 14.33 7.23 11.74
C ILE A 52 13.63 6.00 12.34
N LYS A 53 12.48 6.18 12.99
CA LYS A 53 11.77 5.10 13.69
C LYS A 53 11.35 3.95 12.77
N PHE A 54 10.93 4.27 11.55
CA PHE A 54 10.47 3.27 10.58
C PHE A 54 11.57 2.79 9.63
N GLY A 55 12.79 3.33 9.73
CA GLY A 55 13.89 3.02 8.82
C GLY A 55 13.62 3.47 7.38
N LEU A 56 13.01 4.65 7.22
CA LEU A 56 12.58 5.24 5.94
C LEU A 56 13.38 6.53 5.68
N PRO A 57 14.68 6.45 5.35
CA PRO A 57 15.57 7.62 5.22
C PRO A 57 15.10 8.61 4.15
N ASP A 58 14.24 8.17 3.26
CA ASP A 58 13.79 8.86 2.08
C ASP A 58 12.31 9.29 2.17
N LEU A 59 11.73 9.22 3.37
CA LEU A 59 10.35 9.60 3.69
C LEU A 59 10.05 11.06 3.31
N ARG A 60 10.91 12.00 3.73
CA ARG A 60 10.74 13.43 3.46
C ARG A 60 10.72 13.76 1.95
N PRO A 61 11.70 13.32 1.14
CA PRO A 61 11.63 13.53 -0.31
C PRO A 61 10.47 12.76 -0.98
N ALA A 62 10.03 11.63 -0.43
CA ALA A 62 8.82 10.95 -0.92
C ALA A 62 7.57 11.80 -0.67
N LEU A 63 7.43 12.42 0.51
CA LEU A 63 6.33 13.34 0.84
C LEU A 63 6.29 14.52 -0.12
N ALA A 64 7.42 15.19 -0.31
CA ALA A 64 7.52 16.33 -1.24
C ALA A 64 7.12 15.93 -2.66
N THR A 65 7.63 14.79 -3.14
CA THR A 65 7.32 14.26 -4.48
C THR A 65 5.84 13.92 -4.63
N TYR A 66 5.25 13.24 -3.64
CA TYR A 66 3.84 12.89 -3.64
C TYR A 66 2.94 14.13 -3.68
N LEU A 67 3.26 15.16 -2.89
CA LEU A 67 2.50 16.41 -2.88
C LEU A 67 2.61 17.19 -4.20
N TYR A 68 3.75 17.08 -4.90
CA TYR A 68 3.92 17.68 -6.21
C TYR A 68 3.12 16.96 -7.31
N ARG A 69 2.99 15.63 -7.23
CA ARG A 69 2.34 14.78 -8.25
C ARG A 69 0.81 14.74 -8.20
N GLN A 70 0.16 15.59 -7.41
CA GLN A 70 -1.27 15.50 -7.06
C GLN A 70 -2.26 15.44 -8.23
N SER A 71 -1.87 15.79 -9.45
CA SER A 71 -2.71 15.75 -10.66
C SER A 71 -2.58 14.49 -11.51
N SER A 72 -1.66 13.56 -11.19
CA SER A 72 -1.46 12.36 -12.01
C SER A 72 -2.47 11.26 -11.65
N PRO A 73 -3.28 10.75 -12.60
CA PRO A 73 -4.17 9.61 -12.35
C PRO A 73 -3.39 8.30 -12.10
N GLN A 74 -2.20 8.20 -12.70
CA GLN A 74 -1.29 7.08 -12.55
C GLN A 74 -0.32 7.31 -11.39
N LEU A 75 -0.22 6.31 -10.53
CA LEU A 75 0.68 6.28 -9.39
C LEU A 75 1.94 5.49 -9.75
N VAL A 76 3.10 6.16 -9.76
CA VAL A 76 4.39 5.50 -10.01
C VAL A 76 5.11 5.27 -8.69
N ILE A 77 5.18 4.03 -8.22
CA ILE A 77 5.90 3.67 -7.00
C ILE A 77 7.38 3.42 -7.33
N GLY A 78 8.27 4.15 -6.68
CA GLY A 78 9.73 3.96 -6.83
C GLY A 78 10.35 4.66 -8.05
N GLY A 79 9.59 5.51 -8.76
CA GLY A 79 10.10 6.29 -9.90
C GLY A 79 11.14 7.36 -9.51
N ARG A 80 11.68 8.08 -10.52
CA ARG A 80 12.60 9.21 -10.29
C ARG A 80 11.93 10.25 -9.39
N ARG A 81 12.65 10.69 -8.36
CA ARG A 81 12.20 11.77 -7.47
C ARG A 81 12.74 13.09 -8.00
N PRO A 82 11.87 13.96 -8.56
CA PRO A 82 12.31 15.27 -9.03
C PRO A 82 12.63 16.21 -7.86
N MET A 83 12.08 15.96 -6.67
CA MET A 83 12.26 16.81 -5.50
C MET A 83 13.50 16.43 -4.69
N LEU A 84 14.30 17.45 -4.36
CA LEU A 84 15.48 17.35 -3.52
C LEU A 84 15.11 17.01 -2.07
N ALA A 85 16.04 16.36 -1.34
CA ALA A 85 15.86 15.95 0.05
C ALA A 85 15.49 17.10 1.01
N ASN A 86 15.87 18.35 0.67
CA ASN A 86 15.67 19.54 1.50
C ASN A 86 14.44 20.38 1.09
N HIS A 87 13.49 19.82 0.36
CA HIS A 87 12.25 20.57 0.07
C HIS A 87 11.49 20.86 1.38
N ASP A 88 11.13 22.13 1.60
CA ASP A 88 10.42 22.52 2.81
C ASP A 88 8.98 22.00 2.78
N LEU A 89 8.64 21.15 3.76
CA LEU A 89 7.29 20.66 3.93
C LEU A 89 6.51 21.69 4.75
N HIS A 90 5.34 22.10 4.24
CA HIS A 90 4.40 22.97 4.96
C HIS A 90 3.79 22.33 6.23
N PHE A 91 4.27 21.15 6.65
CA PHE A 91 3.95 20.45 7.87
C PHE A 91 5.22 19.83 8.49
N GLY A 92 5.23 19.64 9.81
CA GLY A 92 6.33 18.98 10.51
C GLY A 92 5.95 17.63 11.10
N LYS A 93 4.67 17.43 11.42
CA LYS A 93 4.19 16.29 12.22
C LYS A 93 3.30 15.35 11.45
N LEU A 94 3.34 14.09 11.85
CA LEU A 94 2.53 12.99 11.36
C LEU A 94 1.79 12.35 12.54
N GLU A 95 0.55 11.93 12.30
CA GLU A 95 -0.16 10.95 13.12
C GLU A 95 0.01 9.59 12.47
N ILE A 96 0.36 8.56 13.25
CA ILE A 96 0.79 7.26 12.71
C ILE A 96 -0.10 6.15 13.25
N TRP A 97 -0.47 5.20 12.38
CA TRP A 97 -1.17 3.98 12.75
C TRP A 97 -0.31 2.78 12.41
N ASN A 98 -0.30 1.78 13.28
CA ASN A 98 0.47 0.55 13.06
C ASN A 98 -0.33 -0.55 12.37
N ASN A 99 -1.64 -0.35 12.18
CA ASN A 99 -2.47 -1.26 11.41
C ASN A 99 -3.69 -0.54 10.80
N VAL A 100 -4.28 -1.20 9.81
CA VAL A 100 -5.58 -0.85 9.23
C VAL A 100 -6.36 -2.15 9.02
N ARG A 101 -7.68 -2.10 9.13
CA ARG A 101 -8.55 -3.18 8.69
C ARG A 101 -9.07 -2.89 7.29
N ILE A 102 -8.98 -3.87 6.41
CA ILE A 102 -9.48 -3.81 5.03
C ILE A 102 -10.61 -4.82 4.90
N GLN A 103 -11.75 -4.41 4.34
CA GLN A 103 -12.88 -5.26 4.08
C GLN A 103 -13.25 -5.21 2.60
N ASN A 104 -13.37 -6.37 1.98
CA ASN A 104 -13.66 -6.50 0.56
C ASN A 104 -15.01 -7.18 0.32
N ARG A 105 -15.50 -7.07 -0.91
CA ARG A 105 -16.61 -7.88 -1.41
C ARG A 105 -16.07 -9.15 -2.06
N SER A 106 -16.85 -10.22 -2.06
CA SER A 106 -16.47 -11.45 -2.74
C SER A 106 -16.44 -11.23 -4.26
N PHE A 107 -15.45 -11.82 -4.92
CA PHE A 107 -15.30 -11.89 -6.37
C PHE A 107 -16.56 -12.46 -7.03
N HIS A 108 -17.12 -13.52 -6.43
CA HIS A 108 -18.24 -14.27 -7.01
C HIS A 108 -19.60 -13.62 -6.77
N ASP A 109 -19.71 -12.82 -5.73
CA ASP A 109 -20.96 -12.19 -5.31
C ASP A 109 -20.63 -10.84 -4.67
N ALA A 110 -20.82 -9.77 -5.43
CA ALA A 110 -20.57 -8.41 -4.96
C ALA A 110 -21.49 -8.01 -3.80
N SER A 111 -22.63 -8.67 -3.61
CA SER A 111 -23.50 -8.43 -2.45
C SER A 111 -22.90 -9.01 -1.16
N LYS A 112 -22.08 -10.05 -1.28
CA LYS A 112 -21.41 -10.73 -0.18
C LYS A 112 -20.18 -9.95 0.27
N ILE A 113 -20.25 -9.44 1.49
CA ILE A 113 -19.14 -8.75 2.15
C ILE A 113 -18.29 -9.78 2.90
N LEU A 114 -16.98 -9.78 2.65
CA LEU A 114 -16.03 -10.66 3.30
C LEU A 114 -15.71 -10.17 4.72
N PRO A 115 -15.21 -11.04 5.62
CA PRO A 115 -14.67 -10.60 6.90
C PRO A 115 -13.55 -9.57 6.71
N PRO A 116 -13.42 -8.57 7.60
CA PRO A 116 -12.31 -7.62 7.55
C PRO A 116 -10.99 -8.30 7.93
N GLU A 117 -9.94 -8.01 7.17
CA GLU A 117 -8.57 -8.48 7.40
C GLU A 117 -7.71 -7.35 7.97
N THR A 118 -6.81 -7.67 8.88
CA THR A 118 -5.90 -6.67 9.49
C THR A 118 -4.57 -6.67 8.77
N VAL A 119 -4.16 -5.49 8.32
CA VAL A 119 -2.86 -5.25 7.68
C VAL A 119 -1.99 -4.42 8.61
N ASN A 120 -0.76 -4.88 8.83
CA ASN A 120 0.18 -4.34 9.80
C ASN A 120 1.30 -3.51 9.14
N ALA A 121 1.74 -2.48 9.87
CA ALA A 121 2.82 -1.57 9.53
C ALA A 121 3.55 -1.12 10.81
N TRP A 122 3.96 -2.07 11.64
CA TRP A 122 4.69 -1.79 12.88
C TRP A 122 6.15 -1.47 12.58
N PRO A 123 6.72 -0.41 13.19
CA PRO A 123 8.15 -0.15 13.13
C PRO A 123 8.93 -1.23 13.89
N PRO A 124 10.25 -1.34 13.67
CA PRO A 124 11.14 -2.10 14.53
C PRO A 124 10.99 -1.71 16.00
N ASP A 125 10.89 -2.71 16.87
CA ASP A 125 10.89 -2.54 18.33
C ASP A 125 11.56 -3.76 19.02
N GLY A 126 11.45 -3.84 20.36
CA GLY A 126 12.06 -4.93 21.13
C GLY A 126 11.46 -6.31 20.85
N VAL A 127 10.19 -6.38 20.43
CA VAL A 127 9.49 -7.64 20.10
C VAL A 127 9.69 -7.97 18.62
N TRP A 128 9.54 -6.98 17.75
CA TRP A 128 9.65 -7.07 16.31
C TRP A 128 10.95 -6.40 15.85
N LYS A 129 12.06 -7.14 15.85
CA LYS A 129 13.38 -6.58 15.49
C LYS A 129 13.44 -5.92 14.11
N CYS A 130 12.66 -6.42 13.15
CA CYS A 130 12.55 -5.86 11.80
C CYS A 130 11.29 -5.01 11.60
N GLY A 131 10.44 -4.91 12.63
CA GLY A 131 9.06 -4.43 12.52
C GLY A 131 8.11 -5.54 12.07
N ARG A 132 6.85 -5.16 11.80
CA ARG A 132 5.85 -6.04 11.21
C ARG A 132 5.12 -5.31 10.09
N ALA A 133 5.54 -5.59 8.87
CA ALA A 133 5.06 -4.92 7.67
C ALA A 133 4.50 -5.96 6.69
N ASP A 134 3.17 -6.03 6.60
CA ASP A 134 2.47 -7.00 5.76
C ASP A 134 2.56 -6.60 4.27
N ALA A 135 2.52 -7.58 3.38
CA ALA A 135 2.43 -7.32 1.95
C ALA A 135 0.97 -7.04 1.55
N VAL A 136 0.78 -6.11 0.62
CA VAL A 136 -0.52 -5.64 0.14
C VAL A 136 -0.49 -5.44 -1.37
N LEU A 137 -1.65 -5.59 -1.97
CA LEU A 137 -1.89 -5.15 -3.34
C LEU A 137 -2.30 -3.67 -3.35
N VAL A 138 -1.65 -2.88 -4.19
CA VAL A 138 -1.90 -1.45 -4.37
C VAL A 138 -2.36 -1.20 -5.79
N ASN A 139 -3.48 -0.49 -5.94
CA ASN A 139 -3.97 -0.08 -7.25
C ASN A 139 -3.24 1.18 -7.75
N ILE A 140 -2.40 1.01 -8.75
CA ILE A 140 -1.57 2.08 -9.33
C ILE A 140 -2.22 2.75 -10.54
N ASP A 141 -3.24 2.13 -11.12
CA ASP A 141 -4.05 2.67 -12.21
C ASP A 141 -5.51 2.86 -11.77
N SER A 142 -6.01 4.09 -11.81
CA SER A 142 -7.42 4.37 -11.48
C SER A 142 -8.42 3.67 -12.43
N GLY A 143 -8.00 3.29 -13.64
CA GLY A 143 -8.83 2.54 -14.58
C GLY A 143 -8.95 1.04 -14.28
N CYS A 144 -8.18 0.52 -13.32
CA CYS A 144 -8.18 -0.89 -12.97
C CYS A 144 -8.93 -1.15 -11.65
N GLU A 145 -9.69 -2.25 -11.61
CA GLU A 145 -10.50 -2.65 -10.47
C GLU A 145 -10.04 -4.02 -9.96
N TRP A 146 -9.60 -4.09 -8.70
CA TRP A 146 -9.40 -5.40 -8.07
C TRP A 146 -10.75 -5.93 -7.56
N PRO A 147 -11.06 -7.23 -7.70
CA PRO A 147 -10.25 -8.29 -8.31
C PRO A 147 -10.47 -8.52 -9.81
N ARG A 148 -11.35 -7.76 -10.46
CA ARG A 148 -11.79 -8.01 -11.85
C ARG A 148 -10.72 -7.79 -12.92
N SER A 149 -9.74 -6.92 -12.67
CA SER A 149 -8.69 -6.56 -13.61
C SER A 149 -7.41 -7.38 -13.45
N GLY A 150 -7.36 -8.35 -12.53
CA GLY A 150 -6.15 -9.13 -12.23
C GLY A 150 -4.99 -8.25 -11.73
N LEU A 151 -3.75 -8.72 -11.89
CA LEU A 151 -2.54 -7.97 -11.50
C LEU A 151 -2.08 -6.94 -12.55
N GLN A 152 -2.23 -7.26 -13.84
CA GLN A 152 -1.68 -6.46 -14.94
C GLN A 152 -2.66 -5.43 -15.50
N GLY A 153 -3.87 -5.35 -14.95
CA GLY A 153 -4.96 -4.63 -15.59
C GLY A 153 -5.46 -5.39 -16.82
N LYS A 154 -6.73 -5.21 -17.20
CA LYS A 154 -7.20 -5.75 -18.49
C LYS A 154 -6.54 -4.94 -19.61
N PHE A 155 -5.74 -5.59 -20.45
CA PHE A 155 -5.27 -5.07 -21.75
C PHE A 155 -6.46 -4.89 -22.72
N PHE A 156 -7.29 -3.88 -22.49
CA PHE A 156 -8.23 -3.37 -23.48
C PHE A 156 -8.14 -1.84 -23.53
N ASN A 157 -6.95 -1.32 -23.83
CA ASN A 157 -6.84 0.00 -24.41
C ASN A 157 -5.94 -0.06 -25.66
N PRO A 158 -6.49 0.04 -26.88
CA PRO A 158 -5.73 -0.06 -28.14
C PRO A 158 -4.73 1.10 -28.35
N VAL A 159 -4.72 2.12 -27.49
CA VAL A 159 -3.87 3.32 -27.64
C VAL A 159 -2.43 3.10 -27.13
N CYS A 160 -2.18 2.15 -26.22
CA CYS A 160 -0.88 2.00 -25.55
C CYS A 160 0.07 0.97 -26.19
N ARG A 161 0.06 0.80 -27.53
CA ARG A 161 0.99 -0.10 -28.24
C ARG A 161 2.31 0.54 -28.68
N HIS A 162 2.62 1.78 -28.28
CA HIS A 162 3.77 2.52 -28.84
C HIS A 162 4.94 2.76 -27.88
N PHE A 163 4.93 2.19 -26.67
CA PHE A 163 6.12 2.20 -25.80
C PHE A 163 6.66 0.78 -25.60
N SER A 164 7.32 0.27 -26.64
CA SER A 164 8.20 -0.89 -26.55
C SER A 164 9.60 -0.42 -26.18
N SER A 165 10.03 -0.67 -24.95
CA SER A 165 11.34 -1.23 -24.58
C SER A 165 11.66 -1.00 -23.08
N GLN A 166 11.97 -2.11 -22.38
CA GLN A 166 12.77 -2.18 -21.15
C GLN A 166 12.22 -1.66 -19.81
N LEU A 167 11.03 -1.07 -19.73
CA LEU A 167 10.41 -0.71 -18.45
C LEU A 167 9.14 -1.55 -18.24
N ASN A 168 9.23 -2.60 -17.41
CA ASN A 168 8.05 -3.27 -16.83
C ASN A 168 7.32 -2.29 -15.91
N ILE A 169 6.63 -1.30 -16.48
CA ILE A 169 5.66 -0.48 -15.77
C ILE A 169 4.43 -1.39 -15.67
N PHE A 170 4.28 -2.06 -14.53
CA PHE A 170 3.08 -2.82 -14.23
C PHE A 170 1.88 -1.89 -14.45
N LEU A 171 0.99 -2.26 -15.37
CA LEU A 171 -0.29 -1.59 -15.57
C LEU A 171 -1.27 -2.20 -14.55
N GLY A 172 -2.17 -1.41 -13.99
CA GLY A 172 -3.13 -1.91 -12.99
C GLY A 172 -2.65 -1.89 -11.54
N HIS A 173 -1.97 -2.94 -11.08
CA HIS A 173 -1.68 -3.16 -9.67
C HIS A 173 -0.21 -3.45 -9.38
N ALA A 174 0.24 -3.06 -8.18
CA ALA A 174 1.56 -3.35 -7.66
C ALA A 174 1.46 -4.17 -6.37
N ILE A 175 2.41 -5.08 -6.16
CA ILE A 175 2.59 -5.75 -4.87
C ILE A 175 3.57 -4.90 -4.07
N CYS A 176 3.21 -4.56 -2.84
CA CYS A 176 4.03 -3.72 -1.99
C CYS A 176 4.06 -4.22 -0.54
N GLN A 177 5.13 -3.93 0.18
CA GLN A 177 5.22 -4.09 1.63
C GLN A 177 4.75 -2.79 2.29
N LEU A 178 3.77 -2.84 3.18
CA LEU A 178 3.25 -1.66 3.88
C LEU A 178 4.17 -1.28 5.04
N ARG A 179 4.87 -0.15 4.93
CA ARG A 179 5.89 0.25 5.92
C ARG A 179 5.39 1.22 6.97
N MET A 180 4.46 2.10 6.62
CA MET A 180 3.92 3.09 7.56
C MET A 180 2.54 3.54 7.10
N ILE A 181 1.60 3.70 8.03
CA ILE A 181 0.28 4.30 7.77
C ILE A 181 0.22 5.60 8.56
N PHE A 182 -0.17 6.69 7.93
CA PHE A 182 -0.12 7.99 8.59
C PHE A 182 -1.09 9.01 8.00
N ARG A 183 -1.25 10.11 8.75
CA ARG A 183 -1.92 11.33 8.31
C ARG A 183 -0.99 12.50 8.58
N VAL A 184 -0.98 13.46 7.66
CA VAL A 184 -0.23 14.71 7.82
C VAL A 184 -0.96 15.64 8.79
N VAL A 185 -0.22 16.20 9.75
CA VAL A 185 -0.74 17.22 10.67
C VAL A 185 -0.36 18.61 10.16
N PRO A 186 -1.34 19.46 9.79
CA PRO A 186 -1.07 20.82 9.34
C PRO A 186 -0.33 21.67 10.40
N ARG A 187 0.61 22.54 9.99
CA ARG A 187 1.34 23.45 10.90
C ARG A 187 0.45 24.54 11.55
N ARG A 188 -0.67 24.88 10.92
CA ARG A 188 -1.66 25.86 11.40
C ARG A 188 -3.04 25.20 11.45
N SER A 189 -4.03 25.81 12.10
CA SER A 189 -5.45 25.37 12.10
C SER A 189 -6.13 25.33 10.72
N GLY A 190 -5.35 25.40 9.63
CA GLY A 190 -5.83 25.27 8.26
C GLY A 190 -5.91 23.81 7.81
N LEU A 191 -6.45 23.63 6.60
CA LEU A 191 -6.59 22.32 5.98
C LEU A 191 -5.22 21.75 5.57
N PRO A 192 -5.03 20.42 5.61
CA PRO A 192 -3.89 19.78 4.96
C PRO A 192 -3.81 20.15 3.47
N PRO A 193 -2.60 20.11 2.87
CA PRO A 193 -2.43 20.21 1.43
C PRO A 193 -3.40 19.27 0.69
N PRO A 194 -3.99 19.64 -0.46
CA PRO A 194 -5.09 18.89 -1.09
C PRO A 194 -4.88 17.37 -1.19
N GLY A 195 -3.71 16.91 -1.61
CA GLY A 195 -3.37 15.47 -1.70
C GLY A 195 -3.02 14.78 -0.39
N ALA A 196 -2.91 15.50 0.74
CA ALA A 196 -2.62 14.96 2.07
C ALA A 196 -3.80 15.09 3.04
N ARG A 197 -5.01 15.31 2.53
CA ARG A 197 -6.24 15.41 3.34
C ARG A 197 -6.73 14.06 3.89
N GLY A 198 -6.40 12.97 3.20
CA GLY A 198 -6.74 11.60 3.60
C GLY A 198 -5.63 10.91 4.39
N PHE A 199 -5.83 9.63 4.64
CA PHE A 199 -4.80 8.74 5.15
C PHE A 199 -3.86 8.32 4.03
N LEU A 200 -2.58 8.26 4.33
CA LEU A 200 -1.50 7.90 3.43
C LEU A 200 -0.78 6.66 3.95
N ALA A 201 -0.10 5.99 3.04
CA ALA A 201 0.77 4.87 3.32
C ALA A 201 2.13 5.09 2.67
N TYR A 202 3.21 4.75 3.38
CA TYR A 202 4.51 4.54 2.76
C TYR A 202 4.66 3.04 2.46
N VAL A 203 5.05 2.71 1.24
CA VAL A 203 5.16 1.31 0.80
C VAL A 203 6.50 1.05 0.11
N HIS A 204 7.01 -0.18 0.21
CA HIS A 204 8.12 -0.68 -0.61
C HIS A 204 7.59 -1.56 -1.74
N ARG A 205 8.02 -1.31 -2.96
CA ARG A 205 7.57 -2.06 -4.14
C ARG A 205 8.24 -3.42 -4.22
N PHE A 206 7.48 -4.40 -4.71
CA PHE A 206 8.02 -5.62 -5.30
C PHE A 206 7.75 -5.63 -6.81
N ASP A 207 8.73 -6.10 -7.57
CA ASP A 207 8.57 -6.43 -8.98
C ASP A 207 8.12 -7.88 -9.09
N PHE A 208 7.26 -8.22 -10.04
CA PHE A 208 6.79 -9.59 -10.18
C PHE A 208 6.82 -10.07 -11.64
N GLN A 209 6.95 -11.37 -11.79
CA GLN A 209 6.94 -12.05 -13.09
C GLN A 209 6.17 -13.36 -12.95
N GLN A 210 5.27 -13.62 -13.89
CA GLN A 210 4.54 -14.89 -13.92
C GLN A 210 5.48 -16.03 -14.32
N ASN A 211 5.34 -17.16 -13.65
CA ASN A 211 5.95 -18.42 -14.04
C ASN A 211 4.89 -19.27 -14.74
N ASP A 212 5.04 -19.44 -16.05
CA ASP A 212 4.06 -20.13 -16.89
C ASP A 212 3.90 -21.62 -16.52
N ALA A 213 4.96 -22.26 -16.02
CA ALA A 213 4.93 -23.69 -15.69
C ALA A 213 4.14 -24.00 -14.41
N SER A 214 4.22 -23.12 -13.40
CA SER A 214 3.49 -23.32 -12.14
C SER A 214 2.19 -22.52 -12.07
N GLY A 215 2.09 -21.40 -12.78
CA GLY A 215 1.02 -20.42 -12.59
C GLY A 215 1.19 -19.57 -11.32
N MET A 216 2.36 -19.62 -10.67
CA MET A 216 2.76 -18.72 -9.58
C MET A 216 3.42 -17.46 -10.12
N TYR A 217 3.45 -16.40 -9.32
CA TYR A 217 4.27 -15.23 -9.62
C TYR A 217 5.54 -15.26 -8.76
N LEU A 218 6.69 -15.15 -9.41
CA LEU A 218 7.94 -14.82 -8.73
C LEU A 218 7.91 -13.33 -8.41
N VAL A 219 8.03 -12.99 -7.14
CA VAL A 219 7.97 -11.63 -6.62
C VAL A 219 9.35 -11.30 -6.05
N LYS A 220 9.96 -10.21 -6.51
CA LYS A 220 11.29 -9.76 -6.12
C LYS A 220 11.23 -8.38 -5.50
N ARG A 221 12.01 -8.13 -4.46
CA ARG A 221 12.10 -6.79 -3.87
C ARG A 221 12.69 -5.82 -4.89
N ALA A 222 11.97 -4.73 -5.17
CA ALA A 222 12.50 -3.69 -6.03
C ALA A 222 13.55 -2.88 -5.26
N ARG A 223 14.73 -2.71 -5.87
CA ARG A 223 15.87 -2.01 -5.26
C ARG A 223 16.40 -0.93 -6.19
N ARG A 224 16.84 0.18 -5.61
CA ARG A 224 17.55 1.26 -6.30
C ARG A 224 18.97 0.81 -6.65
N ALA A 225 19.66 1.61 -7.46
CA ALA A 225 21.06 1.37 -7.84
C ALA A 225 22.01 1.30 -6.64
N ASP A 226 21.68 1.99 -5.53
CA ASP A 226 22.40 1.95 -4.25
C ASP A 226 21.96 0.78 -3.34
N ASN A 227 21.19 -0.17 -3.88
CA ASN A 227 20.63 -1.33 -3.20
C ASN A 227 19.56 -1.02 -2.13
N SER A 228 19.17 0.25 -1.93
CA SER A 228 18.07 0.61 -1.04
C SER A 228 16.70 0.17 -1.59
N ALA A 229 15.73 -0.07 -0.71
CA ALA A 229 14.39 -0.47 -1.13
C ALA A 229 13.70 0.64 -1.94
N MET A 230 13.05 0.28 -3.04
CA MET A 230 12.26 1.23 -3.82
C MET A 230 10.91 1.49 -3.16
N GLY A 231 10.82 2.57 -2.39
CA GLY A 231 9.57 3.03 -1.78
C GLY A 231 8.95 4.27 -2.41
N ASP A 232 7.66 4.47 -2.13
CA ASP A 232 6.95 5.73 -2.38
C ASP A 232 5.70 5.85 -1.47
N ILE A 233 5.06 7.01 -1.54
CA ILE A 233 3.83 7.31 -0.80
C ILE A 233 2.62 7.09 -1.70
N VAL A 234 1.61 6.44 -1.13
CA VAL A 234 0.35 6.13 -1.79
C VAL A 234 -0.81 6.56 -0.89
N PRO A 235 -1.95 7.01 -1.45
CA PRO A 235 -3.17 7.15 -0.66
C PRO A 235 -3.59 5.79 -0.09
N LEU A 236 -4.06 5.77 1.16
CA LEU A 236 -4.44 4.50 1.81
C LEU A 236 -5.62 3.82 1.09
N ASP A 237 -6.47 4.60 0.43
CA ASP A 237 -7.62 4.13 -0.34
C ASP A 237 -7.24 3.37 -1.64
N ARG A 238 -5.96 3.37 -2.01
CA ARG A 238 -5.41 2.60 -3.13
C ARG A 238 -5.04 1.16 -2.74
N LEU A 239 -4.96 0.84 -1.45
CA LEU A 239 -4.76 -0.55 -1.01
C LEU A 239 -6.00 -1.39 -1.37
N ARG A 240 -5.81 -2.66 -1.71
CA ARG A 240 -6.92 -3.55 -2.11
C ARG A 240 -7.08 -4.73 -1.18
N VAL A 241 -6.02 -5.51 -1.01
CA VAL A 241 -6.09 -6.74 -0.22
C VAL A 241 -4.70 -7.05 0.35
N PRO A 242 -4.58 -7.63 1.56
CA PRO A 242 -3.34 -8.25 1.96
C PRO A 242 -2.95 -9.37 0.99
N VAL A 243 -1.65 -9.56 0.80
CA VAL A 243 -1.08 -10.57 -0.09
C VAL A 243 -0.16 -11.45 0.74
N GLU A 244 -0.33 -12.77 0.63
CA GLU A 244 0.60 -13.71 1.26
C GLU A 244 1.78 -14.01 0.32
N LEU A 245 2.98 -13.72 0.80
CA LEU A 245 4.23 -13.99 0.09
C LEU A 245 5.00 -15.07 0.82
N THR A 246 5.31 -16.16 0.10
CA THR A 246 6.12 -17.26 0.64
C THR A 246 7.58 -17.05 0.22
N PRO A 247 8.56 -17.02 1.15
CA PRO A 247 9.96 -16.87 0.78
C PRO A 247 10.42 -17.96 -0.19
N ARG A 248 11.17 -17.57 -1.22
CA ARG A 248 11.79 -18.54 -2.13
C ARG A 248 13.12 -18.99 -1.53
N PHE A 249 13.13 -20.22 -1.01
CA PHE A 249 14.37 -20.82 -0.52
C PHE A 249 15.27 -21.26 -1.68
N GLY A 250 16.56 -20.94 -1.56
CA GLY A 250 17.59 -21.42 -2.48
C GLY A 250 18.02 -22.86 -2.14
N LYS A 251 19.24 -23.24 -2.58
CA LYS A 251 19.83 -24.56 -2.24
C LYS A 251 20.01 -24.76 -0.72
N ALA A 252 20.21 -23.67 0.01
CA ALA A 252 20.28 -23.66 1.47
C ALA A 252 19.28 -22.63 2.01
N ALA A 253 18.57 -22.98 3.08
CA ALA A 253 17.69 -22.05 3.78
C ALA A 253 18.52 -21.10 4.66
N ASP A 254 18.28 -19.79 4.52
CA ASP A 254 18.89 -18.80 5.43
C ASP A 254 18.25 -18.94 6.81
N ARG A 255 19.06 -19.32 7.81
CA ARG A 255 18.64 -19.57 9.20
C ARG A 255 18.10 -18.32 9.90
N ARG A 256 18.31 -17.14 9.32
CA ARG A 256 17.76 -15.88 9.82
C ARG A 256 16.30 -15.68 9.44
N LEU A 257 15.78 -16.42 8.45
CA LEU A 257 14.39 -16.33 8.00
C LEU A 257 13.47 -17.07 8.98
N SER A 258 12.54 -16.32 9.56
CA SER A 258 11.41 -16.82 10.34
C SER A 258 10.11 -16.22 9.80
N LYS A 259 8.97 -16.60 10.39
CA LYS A 259 7.68 -15.96 10.06
C LYS A 259 7.70 -14.44 10.30
N GLU A 260 8.53 -13.96 11.22
CA GLU A 260 8.64 -12.54 11.58
C GLU A 260 9.68 -11.77 10.77
N THR A 261 10.72 -12.43 10.25
CA THR A 261 11.85 -11.74 9.60
C THR A 261 11.88 -11.95 8.09
N SER A 262 11.14 -12.92 7.57
CA SER A 262 11.29 -13.35 6.18
C SER A 262 10.90 -12.28 5.16
N LEU A 263 9.85 -11.49 5.45
CA LEU A 263 9.44 -10.37 4.61
C LEU A 263 10.42 -9.19 4.64
N ASP A 264 11.33 -9.10 5.61
CA ASP A 264 12.31 -8.02 5.70
C ASP A 264 13.68 -8.43 5.17
N LEU A 265 14.08 -9.68 5.42
CA LEU A 265 15.39 -10.22 5.03
C LEU A 265 15.37 -10.91 3.66
N GLY A 266 14.20 -11.35 3.19
CA GLY A 266 14.05 -12.00 1.89
C GLY A 266 14.06 -11.01 0.72
N ASP A 267 14.63 -11.46 -0.39
CA ASP A 267 14.65 -10.74 -1.67
C ASP A 267 13.68 -11.34 -2.70
N ASP A 268 13.52 -12.66 -2.70
CA ASP A 268 12.68 -13.41 -3.64
C ASP A 268 11.56 -14.15 -2.89
N PHE A 269 10.35 -14.08 -3.45
CA PHE A 269 9.14 -14.66 -2.89
C PHE A 269 8.27 -15.29 -3.98
N TRP A 270 7.41 -16.20 -3.59
CA TRP A 270 6.31 -16.71 -4.40
C TRP A 270 5.01 -16.08 -3.96
N LEU A 271 4.27 -15.55 -4.92
CA LEU A 271 2.85 -15.26 -4.77
C LEU A 271 2.06 -16.44 -5.33
N SER A 272 1.34 -17.11 -4.42
CA SER A 272 0.49 -18.26 -4.71
C SER A 272 -0.93 -17.81 -5.04
N LYS A 273 -1.44 -18.21 -6.20
CA LYS A 273 -2.85 -17.99 -6.54
C LYS A 273 -3.81 -18.89 -5.77
N TRP A 274 -3.34 -19.97 -5.15
CA TRP A 274 -4.18 -20.92 -4.40
C TRP A 274 -4.36 -20.53 -2.93
N PHE A 275 -3.86 -19.36 -2.51
CA PHE A 275 -3.97 -18.90 -1.13
C PHE A 275 -5.42 -18.87 -0.64
N ASN A 276 -6.32 -18.32 -1.46
CA ASN A 276 -7.76 -18.40 -1.22
C ASN A 276 -8.52 -18.35 -2.54
N LYS A 277 -9.83 -18.60 -2.47
CA LYS A 277 -10.70 -18.61 -3.66
C LYS A 277 -10.68 -17.26 -4.39
N GLU A 278 -10.72 -16.16 -3.65
CA GLU A 278 -10.75 -14.80 -4.21
C GLU A 278 -9.51 -14.52 -5.08
N PHE A 279 -8.31 -14.88 -4.59
CA PHE A 279 -7.05 -14.79 -5.33
C PHE A 279 -6.99 -15.77 -6.50
N PHE A 280 -7.48 -17.00 -6.32
CA PHE A 280 -7.44 -18.02 -7.38
C PHE A 280 -8.13 -17.52 -8.65
N PHE A 281 -9.33 -16.94 -8.51
CA PHE A 281 -10.06 -16.40 -9.65
C PHE A 281 -9.47 -15.09 -10.16
N ALA A 282 -9.04 -14.19 -9.27
CA ALA A 282 -8.42 -12.92 -9.67
C ALA A 282 -7.13 -13.10 -10.47
N LEU A 283 -6.36 -14.17 -10.20
CA LEU A 283 -5.06 -14.44 -10.82
C LEU A 283 -5.08 -15.51 -11.91
N SER A 284 -6.24 -16.11 -12.20
CA SER A 284 -6.38 -17.12 -13.26
C SER A 284 -7.01 -16.59 -14.55
N HIS A 285 -7.38 -15.30 -14.59
CA HIS A 285 -8.10 -14.67 -15.70
C HIS A 285 -7.44 -13.37 -16.15
#